data_AF-A0A8J8WEJ9-F1
#
_entry.id   AF-A0A8J8WEJ9-F1
#
_cell.length_a   1.000
_cell.length_b   1.000
_cell.length_c   1.000
_cell.angle_alpha   90.00
_cell.angle_beta   90.00
_cell.angle_gamma   90.00
#
_symmetry.space_group_name_H-M   'P 1'
#
loop_
_entity.id
_entity.type
_entity.pdbx_description
1 polymer ?
#
loop_
_entity_poly.entity_id
_entity_poly.type
_entity_poly.pdbx_seq_one_letter_code
_entity_poly.pdbx_strand_id
1 'polypeptide(L)'
;MWSFEGDYRRKPQQRLGGASKTRNIERSDLLSQLKADRDERESQRRREAAALTLQAWARGVLSLRRTKLNLRHQFDSHLALVRAQGISEASVIRLIALLIRIFHPREDSDRLLATCQLVLREQKQLVHWVCDSCDRWMYLLPRLANMALLVITHPVQGGSTAVSHAAPLRLLEIVLAPDSWSTKLPPSHQHLFLAAVYSHLINKGYYHQIVQLLITRVPEVYEASEDPPPPSLTPCSTSSSSLSPSPPP
;
A
#
# COMPACT_ATOMS: atom_id res chain seq x y z
N MET A 1 33.28 -35.29 -3.66
CA MET A 1 34.06 -34.03 -3.57
C MET A 1 33.69 -33.20 -4.80
N TRP A 2 33.20 -31.97 -4.61
CA TRP A 2 32.90 -31.06 -5.74
C TRP A 2 34.20 -30.38 -6.17
N SER A 3 34.70 -30.67 -7.38
CA SER A 3 35.84 -29.95 -7.95
C SER A 3 35.37 -28.61 -8.53
N PHE A 4 35.87 -27.52 -7.97
CA PHE A 4 35.72 -26.18 -8.48
C PHE A 4 36.81 -25.95 -9.54
N GLU A 5 36.55 -26.41 -10.77
CA GLU A 5 37.41 -26.14 -11.93
C GLU A 5 37.16 -24.70 -12.40
N GLY A 6 37.91 -23.78 -11.79
CA GLY A 6 37.85 -22.35 -12.02
C GLY A 6 38.43 -21.92 -13.38
N ASP A 7 37.69 -22.12 -14.47
CA ASP A 7 37.90 -21.36 -15.71
C ASP A 7 37.09 -20.04 -15.65
N TYR A 8 37.47 -19.15 -14.73
CA TYR A 8 36.80 -17.86 -14.51
C TYR A 8 37.15 -16.77 -15.55
N ARG A 9 38.16 -17.01 -16.39
CA ARG A 9 38.59 -16.09 -17.45
C ARG A 9 38.55 -16.80 -18.80
N ARG A 10 37.74 -16.29 -19.74
CA ARG A 10 37.76 -16.76 -21.14
C ARG A 10 39.17 -16.59 -21.69
N LYS A 11 39.90 -17.70 -21.84
CA LYS A 11 41.17 -17.72 -22.59
C LYS A 11 40.84 -17.49 -24.07
N PRO A 12 41.62 -16.68 -24.79
CA PRO A 12 41.44 -16.54 -26.22
C PRO A 12 41.61 -17.92 -26.88
N GLN A 13 40.53 -18.49 -27.44
CA GLN A 13 40.63 -19.69 -28.28
C GLN A 13 41.26 -19.28 -29.61
N GLN A 14 42.57 -19.48 -29.72
CA GLN A 14 43.31 -19.27 -30.95
C GLN A 14 43.20 -20.51 -31.84
N ARG A 15 42.56 -20.37 -33.00
CA ARG A 15 42.57 -21.45 -34.01
C ARG A 15 43.96 -21.48 -34.66
N LEU A 16 44.81 -22.39 -34.21
CA LEU A 16 46.18 -22.60 -34.72
C LEU A 16 46.21 -23.43 -36.03
N GLY A 17 45.07 -23.70 -36.65
CA GLY A 17 44.96 -24.38 -37.95
C GLY A 17 45.35 -23.46 -39.11
N GLY A 18 46.61 -23.03 -39.14
CA GLY A 18 47.18 -22.25 -40.22
C GLY A 18 47.74 -23.14 -41.34
N ALA A 19 47.46 -22.75 -42.58
CA ALA A 19 48.12 -23.13 -43.83
C ALA A 19 47.57 -24.32 -44.66
N SER A 20 47.14 -25.45 -44.10
CA SER A 20 46.79 -26.61 -44.96
C SER A 20 45.35 -26.61 -45.51
N LYS A 21 44.37 -26.03 -44.80
CA LYS A 21 42.97 -25.93 -45.27
C LYS A 21 42.68 -24.66 -46.07
N THR A 22 43.46 -23.59 -45.89
CA THR A 22 43.19 -22.27 -46.49
C THR A 22 43.51 -22.20 -47.99
N ARG A 23 44.27 -23.16 -48.54
CA ARG A 23 44.61 -23.16 -49.98
C ARG A 23 43.41 -23.43 -50.92
N ASN A 24 42.32 -24.03 -50.42
CA ASN A 24 41.17 -24.46 -51.23
C ASN A 24 39.83 -23.82 -50.81
N ILE A 25 39.83 -22.78 -49.97
CA ILE A 25 38.61 -22.13 -49.48
C ILE A 25 38.49 -20.76 -50.14
N GLU A 26 37.37 -20.50 -50.82
CA GLU A 26 37.09 -19.21 -51.41
C GLU A 26 36.96 -18.12 -50.33
N ARG A 27 37.40 -16.89 -50.66
CA ARG A 27 37.36 -15.74 -49.73
C ARG A 27 35.94 -15.46 -49.21
N SER A 28 34.93 -15.65 -50.05
CA SER A 28 33.50 -15.57 -49.74
C SER A 28 33.10 -16.52 -48.61
N ASP A 29 33.54 -17.78 -48.70
CA ASP A 29 33.24 -18.83 -47.71
C ASP A 29 33.93 -18.57 -46.37
N LEU A 30 35.15 -18.03 -46.39
CA LEU A 30 35.84 -17.64 -45.17
C LEU A 30 35.10 -16.48 -44.47
N LEU A 31 34.63 -15.49 -45.24
CA LEU A 31 33.88 -14.36 -44.69
C LEU A 31 32.51 -14.77 -44.14
N SER A 32 31.81 -15.70 -44.81
CA SER A 32 30.53 -16.23 -44.35
C SER A 32 30.68 -17.01 -43.04
N GLN A 33 31.72 -17.84 -42.93
CA GLN A 33 32.06 -18.55 -41.69
C GLN A 33 32.37 -17.59 -40.55
N LEU A 34 33.19 -16.55 -40.78
CA LEU A 34 33.49 -15.54 -39.76
C LEU A 34 32.26 -14.74 -39.32
N LYS A 35 31.31 -14.50 -40.23
CA LYS A 35 30.05 -13.84 -39.90
C LYS A 35 29.16 -14.74 -39.04
N ALA A 36 28.95 -16.00 -39.46
CA ALA A 36 28.17 -16.97 -38.69
C ALA A 36 28.74 -17.16 -37.27
N ASP A 37 30.06 -17.28 -37.15
CA ASP A 37 30.79 -17.31 -35.88
C ASP A 37 30.54 -16.08 -34.99
N ARG A 38 30.44 -14.89 -35.59
CA ARG A 38 30.15 -13.65 -34.84
C ARG A 38 28.70 -13.63 -34.37
N ASP A 39 27.77 -13.96 -35.25
CA ASP A 39 26.34 -14.01 -34.97
C ASP A 39 26.05 -15.04 -33.87
N GLU A 40 26.73 -16.20 -33.89
CA GLU A 40 26.62 -17.21 -32.84
C GLU A 40 27.12 -16.67 -31.49
N ARG A 41 28.32 -16.07 -31.44
CA ARG A 41 28.85 -15.46 -30.20
C ARG A 41 27.97 -14.33 -29.67
N GLU A 42 27.32 -13.56 -30.55
CA GLU A 42 26.40 -12.52 -30.14
C GLU A 42 25.09 -13.11 -29.59
N SER A 43 24.55 -14.14 -30.25
CA SER A 43 23.36 -14.85 -29.76
C SER A 43 23.58 -15.49 -28.38
N GLN A 44 24.76 -16.11 -28.16
CA GLN A 44 25.16 -16.67 -26.88
C GLN A 44 25.26 -15.57 -25.82
N ARG A 45 25.92 -14.45 -26.13
CA ARG A 45 26.00 -13.29 -25.22
C ARG A 45 24.62 -12.73 -24.85
N ARG A 46 23.71 -12.60 -25.82
CA ARG A 46 22.33 -12.14 -25.57
C ARG A 46 21.58 -13.11 -24.67
N ARG A 47 21.73 -14.43 -24.90
CA ARG A 47 21.10 -15.47 -24.07
C ARG A 47 21.65 -15.48 -22.65
N GLU A 48 22.98 -15.37 -22.48
CA GLU A 48 23.64 -15.25 -21.19
C GLU A 48 23.16 -14.01 -20.43
N ALA A 49 23.11 -12.85 -21.09
CA ALA A 49 22.64 -11.61 -20.49
C ALA A 49 21.17 -11.71 -20.03
N ALA A 50 20.29 -12.23 -20.89
CA ALA A 50 18.88 -12.45 -20.54
C ALA A 50 18.72 -13.41 -19.35
N ALA A 51 19.49 -14.51 -19.33
CA ALA A 51 19.49 -15.45 -18.21
C ALA A 51 19.94 -14.78 -16.90
N LEU A 52 21.00 -13.96 -16.93
CA LEU A 52 21.46 -13.21 -15.77
C LEU A 52 20.41 -12.22 -15.26
N THR A 53 19.73 -11.50 -16.16
CA THR A 53 18.64 -10.58 -15.79
C THR A 53 17.49 -11.32 -15.11
N LEU A 54 17.04 -12.45 -15.68
CA LEU A 54 15.97 -13.26 -15.09
C LEU A 54 16.37 -13.82 -13.72
N GLN A 55 17.59 -14.33 -13.60
CA GLN A 55 18.09 -14.85 -12.32
C GLN A 55 18.23 -13.75 -11.26
N ALA A 56 18.76 -12.58 -11.62
CA ALA A 56 18.88 -11.44 -10.71
C ALA A 56 17.49 -10.97 -10.23
N TRP A 57 16.54 -10.86 -11.17
CA TRP A 57 15.15 -10.55 -10.84
C TRP A 57 14.53 -11.58 -9.89
N ALA A 58 14.67 -12.88 -10.20
CA ALA A 58 14.13 -13.95 -9.37
C ALA A 58 14.71 -13.94 -7.95
N ARG A 59 16.03 -13.77 -7.82
CA ARG A 59 16.69 -13.62 -6.50
C ARG A 59 16.16 -12.39 -5.76
N GLY A 60 15.96 -11.27 -6.45
CA GLY A 60 15.37 -10.05 -5.89
C GLY A 60 13.96 -10.28 -5.35
N VAL A 61 13.09 -10.94 -6.13
CA VAL A 61 11.71 -11.26 -5.72
C VAL A 61 11.68 -12.18 -4.51
N LEU A 62 12.49 -13.25 -4.50
CA LEU A 62 12.56 -14.18 -3.37
C LEU A 62 13.09 -13.50 -2.10
N SER A 63 14.12 -12.66 -2.23
CA SER A 63 14.67 -11.88 -1.12
C SER A 63 13.64 -10.89 -0.55
N LEU A 64 12.92 -10.18 -1.42
CA LEU A 64 11.86 -9.25 -1.01
C LEU A 64 10.73 -9.97 -0.26
N ARG A 65 10.28 -11.13 -0.77
CA ARG A 65 9.27 -11.97 -0.10
C ARG A 65 9.73 -12.40 1.29
N ARG A 66 10.96 -12.92 1.41
CA ARG A 66 11.54 -13.33 2.69
C ARG A 66 11.64 -12.16 3.67
N THR A 67 12.04 -10.99 3.18
CA THR A 67 12.15 -9.76 3.98
C THR A 67 10.79 -9.31 4.48
N LYS A 68 9.78 -9.26 3.62
CA LYS A 68 8.40 -8.91 4.03
C LYS A 68 7.84 -9.88 5.06
N LEU A 69 8.06 -11.18 4.88
CA LEU A 69 7.65 -12.19 5.86
C LEU A 69 8.34 -11.98 7.21
N ASN A 70 9.64 -11.71 7.24
CA ASN A 70 10.34 -11.39 8.48
C ASN A 70 9.77 -10.12 9.14
N LEU A 71 9.55 -9.06 8.37
CA LEU A 71 8.96 -7.81 8.88
C LEU A 71 7.53 -8.00 9.41
N ARG A 72 6.74 -8.91 8.85
CA ARG A 72 5.42 -9.30 9.40
C ARG A 72 5.56 -9.95 10.77
N HIS A 73 6.49 -10.89 10.94
CA HIS A 73 6.77 -11.47 12.26
C HIS A 73 7.26 -10.42 13.27
N GLN A 74 8.10 -9.48 12.83
CA GLN A 74 8.52 -8.36 13.68
C GLN A 74 7.34 -7.46 14.06
N PHE A 75 6.42 -7.21 13.14
CA PHE A 75 5.20 -6.46 13.41
C PHE A 75 4.33 -7.20 14.44
N ASP A 76 4.06 -8.48 14.22
CA ASP A 76 3.17 -9.27 15.08
C ASP A 76 3.74 -9.42 16.50
N SER A 77 5.04 -9.68 16.61
CA SER A 77 5.74 -9.73 17.92
C SER A 77 5.74 -8.37 18.62
N HIS A 78 5.97 -7.28 17.89
CA HIS A 78 5.94 -5.94 18.48
C HIS A 78 4.53 -5.54 18.90
N LEU A 79 3.50 -5.90 18.12
CA LEU A 79 2.10 -5.66 18.46
C LEU A 79 1.70 -6.40 19.74
N ALA A 80 2.14 -7.65 19.91
CA ALA A 80 1.91 -8.41 21.13
C ALA A 80 2.58 -7.74 22.35
N LEU A 81 3.81 -7.26 22.18
CA LEU A 81 4.54 -6.53 23.23
C LEU A 81 3.85 -5.22 23.62
N VAL A 82 3.36 -4.44 22.64
CA VAL A 82 2.60 -3.20 22.90
C VAL A 82 1.31 -3.49 23.66
N ARG A 83 0.62 -4.58 23.32
CA ARG A 83 -0.59 -4.99 24.04
C ARG A 83 -0.30 -5.37 25.50
N ALA A 84 0.89 -5.90 25.79
CA ALA A 84 1.30 -6.29 27.14
C ALA A 84 1.88 -5.14 27.97
N GLN A 85 2.74 -4.30 27.37
CA GLN A 85 3.50 -3.26 28.08
C GLN A 85 2.82 -1.88 28.06
N GLY A 86 1.76 -1.72 27.27
CA GLY A 86 1.08 -0.45 27.07
C GLY A 86 1.51 0.27 25.81
N ILE A 87 0.75 1.33 25.49
CA ILE A 87 0.91 2.10 24.25
C ILE A 87 1.83 3.29 24.52
N SER A 88 2.89 3.41 23.72
CA SER A 88 3.79 4.56 23.72
C SER A 88 3.97 5.12 22.31
N GLU A 89 4.34 6.39 22.17
CA GLU A 89 4.55 7.03 20.87
C GLU A 89 5.52 6.22 19.99
N ALA A 90 6.68 5.87 20.53
CA ALA A 90 7.72 5.13 19.82
C ALA A 90 7.20 3.78 19.28
N SER A 91 6.34 3.12 20.06
CA SER A 91 5.77 1.84 19.66
C SER A 91 4.77 1.99 18.52
N VAL A 92 3.91 3.02 18.55
CA VAL A 92 2.95 3.30 17.48
C VAL A 92 3.67 3.71 16.19
N ILE A 93 4.68 4.59 16.30
CA ILE A 93 5.54 4.97 15.18
C ILE A 93 6.15 3.73 14.53
N ARG A 94 6.71 2.81 15.34
CA ARG A 94 7.34 1.60 14.83
C ARG A 94 6.36 0.66 14.15
N LEU A 95 5.16 0.47 14.71
CA LEU A 95 4.11 -0.34 14.08
C LEU A 95 3.68 0.25 12.73
N ILE A 96 3.39 1.55 12.66
CA ILE A 96 3.01 2.20 11.39
C ILE A 96 4.15 2.11 10.38
N ALA A 97 5.40 2.33 10.80
CA ALA A 97 6.56 2.27 9.92
C ALA A 97 6.87 0.85 9.40
N LEU A 98 6.61 -0.18 10.18
CA LEU A 98 6.65 -1.57 9.73
C LEU A 98 5.52 -1.84 8.73
N LEU A 99 4.30 -1.41 9.07
CA LEU A 99 3.12 -1.58 8.23
C LEU A 99 3.30 -0.96 6.85
N ILE A 100 3.80 0.29 6.76
CA ILE A 100 4.10 0.97 5.49
C ILE A 100 5.03 0.13 4.58
N ARG A 101 5.96 -0.65 5.15
CA ARG A 101 6.91 -1.46 4.39
C ARG A 101 6.31 -2.79 3.90
N ILE A 102 5.42 -3.38 4.68
CA ILE A 102 4.87 -4.71 4.40
C ILE A 102 3.54 -4.68 3.65
N PHE A 103 2.73 -3.64 3.87
CA PHE A 103 1.30 -3.63 3.62
C PHE A 103 0.91 -4.13 2.23
N HIS A 104 0.06 -5.15 2.23
CA HIS A 104 -0.70 -5.61 1.10
C HIS A 104 -2.17 -5.77 1.52
N PRO A 105 -3.15 -5.13 0.85
CA PRO A 105 -4.55 -5.14 1.29
C PRO A 105 -5.14 -6.53 1.55
N ARG A 106 -4.68 -7.55 0.83
CA ARG A 106 -5.17 -8.94 0.97
C ARG A 106 -4.54 -9.73 2.12
N GLU A 107 -3.33 -9.36 2.55
CA GLU A 107 -2.56 -10.14 3.53
C GLU A 107 -2.45 -9.42 4.89
N ASP A 108 -2.57 -8.09 4.89
CA ASP A 108 -2.23 -7.24 6.03
C ASP A 108 -3.40 -6.34 6.48
N SER A 109 -4.64 -6.63 6.04
CA SER A 109 -5.85 -5.91 6.47
C SER A 109 -6.08 -5.99 7.98
N ASP A 110 -5.87 -7.15 8.58
CA ASP A 110 -6.07 -7.34 10.04
C ASP A 110 -5.01 -6.60 10.86
N ARG A 111 -3.77 -6.55 10.36
CA ARG A 111 -2.67 -5.78 10.96
C ARG A 111 -2.94 -4.28 10.88
N LEU A 112 -3.47 -3.83 9.76
CA LEU A 112 -3.93 -2.45 9.61
C LEU A 112 -5.07 -2.15 10.59
N LEU A 113 -6.09 -3.01 10.66
CA LEU A 113 -7.22 -2.85 11.58
C LEU A 113 -6.75 -2.73 13.03
N ALA A 114 -5.86 -3.62 13.47
CA ALA A 114 -5.28 -3.59 14.81
C ALA A 114 -4.50 -2.28 15.08
N THR A 115 -3.79 -1.77 14.08
CA THR A 115 -3.04 -0.50 14.19
C THR A 115 -3.97 0.69 14.25
N CYS A 116 -5.01 0.74 13.41
CA CYS A 116 -6.05 1.76 13.46
C CYS A 116 -6.71 1.79 14.85
N GLN A 117 -7.08 0.62 15.40
CA GLN A 117 -7.66 0.52 16.73
C GLN A 117 -6.74 1.05 17.84
N LEU A 118 -5.43 0.74 17.77
CA LEU A 118 -4.46 1.28 18.73
C LEU A 118 -4.34 2.80 18.65
N VAL A 119 -4.27 3.36 17.44
CA VAL A 119 -4.20 4.82 17.24
C VAL A 119 -5.47 5.50 17.74
N LEU A 120 -6.64 4.91 17.47
CA LEU A 120 -7.93 5.43 17.93
C LEU A 120 -8.09 5.38 19.45
N ARG A 121 -7.57 4.33 20.10
CA ARG A 121 -7.57 4.21 21.56
C ARG A 121 -6.83 5.37 22.23
N GLU A 122 -5.70 5.78 21.65
CA GLU A 122 -4.88 6.89 22.13
C GLU A 122 -5.15 8.21 21.39
N GLN A 123 -6.35 8.42 20.83
CA GLN A 123 -6.69 9.62 20.06
C GLN A 123 -6.37 10.93 20.81
N LYS A 124 -6.53 10.96 22.14
CA LYS A 124 -6.19 12.14 22.95
C LYS A 124 -4.68 12.41 22.97
N GLN A 125 -3.87 11.35 23.11
CA GLN A 125 -2.40 11.48 23.11
C GLN A 125 -1.82 11.69 21.72
N LEU A 126 -2.48 11.18 20.67
CA LEU A 126 -2.06 11.32 19.29
C LEU A 126 -1.77 12.77 18.93
N VAL A 127 -2.58 13.69 19.43
CA VAL A 127 -2.38 15.12 19.15
C VAL A 127 -1.09 15.64 19.77
N HIS A 128 -0.79 15.25 21.01
CA HIS A 128 0.46 15.62 21.66
C HIS A 128 1.66 15.07 20.89
N TRP A 129 1.60 13.81 20.43
CA TRP A 129 2.66 13.22 19.61
C TRP A 129 2.85 13.94 18.28
N VAL A 130 1.75 14.35 17.62
CA VAL A 130 1.81 15.15 16.39
C VAL A 130 2.47 16.51 16.65
N CYS A 131 2.19 17.15 17.78
CA CYS A 131 2.86 18.41 18.16
C CYS A 131 4.35 18.21 18.44
N ASP A 132 4.70 17.19 19.22
CA ASP A 132 6.09 16.93 19.65
C ASP A 132 6.98 16.46 18.49
N SER A 133 6.39 15.80 17.49
CA SER A 133 7.11 15.13 16.40
C SER A 133 6.43 15.30 15.05
N CYS A 134 6.06 16.54 14.72
CA CYS A 134 5.28 16.89 13.54
C CYS A 134 5.78 16.23 12.25
N ASP A 135 7.08 16.32 11.95
CA ASP A 135 7.67 15.76 10.72
C ASP A 135 7.42 14.25 10.55
N ARG A 136 7.51 13.49 11.66
CA ARG A 136 7.29 12.03 11.64
C ARG A 136 5.83 11.73 11.39
N TRP A 137 4.93 12.41 12.10
CA TRP A 137 3.50 12.17 11.99
C TRP A 137 2.89 12.67 10.67
N MET A 138 3.42 13.76 10.11
CA MET A 138 3.13 14.22 8.74
C MET A 138 3.52 13.18 7.68
N TYR A 139 4.48 12.31 7.96
CA TYR A 139 4.82 11.21 7.05
C TYR A 139 3.94 9.96 7.28
N LEU A 140 3.67 9.63 8.56
CA LEU A 140 3.06 8.37 8.97
C LEU A 140 1.53 8.37 8.81
N LEU A 141 0.83 9.38 9.31
CA LEU A 141 -0.63 9.42 9.31
C LEU A 141 -1.24 9.46 7.90
N PRO A 142 -0.72 10.24 6.93
CA PRO A 142 -1.29 10.25 5.59
C PRO A 142 -1.19 8.87 4.92
N ARG A 143 -0.09 8.14 5.16
CA ARG A 143 0.08 6.79 4.63
C ARG A 143 -0.84 5.80 5.33
N LEU A 144 -1.01 5.91 6.64
CA LEU A 144 -1.96 5.08 7.38
C LEU A 144 -3.40 5.33 6.90
N ALA A 145 -3.79 6.58 6.71
CA ALA A 145 -5.07 6.98 6.13
C ALA A 145 -5.23 6.42 4.71
N ASN A 146 -4.21 6.51 3.87
CA ASN A 146 -4.26 5.93 2.53
C ASN A 146 -4.46 4.40 2.55
N MET A 147 -3.75 3.69 3.44
CA MET A 147 -3.93 2.25 3.63
C MET A 147 -5.35 1.92 4.12
N ALA A 148 -5.89 2.71 5.05
CA ALA A 148 -7.27 2.58 5.51
C ALA A 148 -8.27 2.75 4.36
N LEU A 149 -8.10 3.77 3.52
CA LEU A 149 -8.95 4.02 2.37
C LEU A 149 -8.90 2.85 1.37
N LEU A 150 -7.71 2.34 1.06
CA LEU A 150 -7.52 1.21 0.13
C LEU A 150 -8.23 -0.07 0.60
N VAL A 151 -8.24 -0.36 1.90
CA VAL A 151 -8.95 -1.55 2.42
C VAL A 151 -10.47 -1.39 2.30
N ILE A 152 -10.99 -0.19 2.50
CA ILE A 152 -12.44 0.06 2.42
C ILE A 152 -12.92 -0.01 0.97
N THR A 153 -12.17 0.56 0.02
CA THR A 153 -12.54 0.61 -1.40
C THR A 153 -12.34 -0.70 -2.14
N HIS A 154 -11.32 -1.48 -1.77
CA HIS A 154 -11.02 -2.77 -2.38
C HIS A 154 -11.19 -3.90 -1.35
N PRO A 155 -12.43 -4.25 -0.97
CA PRO A 155 -12.65 -5.37 -0.08
C PRO A 155 -12.06 -6.64 -0.69
N VAL A 156 -11.39 -7.42 0.15
CA VAL A 156 -10.82 -8.71 -0.25
C VAL A 156 -11.99 -9.65 -0.56
N GLN A 157 -12.30 -9.81 -1.85
CA GLN A 157 -13.22 -10.83 -2.33
C GLN A 157 -12.57 -12.20 -2.09
N GLY A 158 -12.92 -12.89 -1.00
CA GLY A 158 -12.42 -14.25 -0.74
C GLY A 158 -12.35 -14.73 0.71
N GLY A 159 -12.73 -13.93 1.71
CA GLY A 159 -12.77 -14.37 3.12
C GLY A 159 -14.21 -14.57 3.63
N SER A 160 -14.47 -15.68 4.33
CA SER A 160 -15.77 -16.03 4.94
C SER A 160 -16.24 -15.07 6.05
N THR A 161 -15.45 -14.06 6.42
CA THR A 161 -15.74 -13.09 7.46
C THR A 161 -15.61 -11.68 6.89
N ALA A 162 -16.71 -10.93 6.88
CA ALA A 162 -16.71 -9.52 6.49
C ALA A 162 -15.70 -8.73 7.35
N VAL A 163 -14.69 -8.14 6.72
CA VAL A 163 -13.70 -7.30 7.42
C VAL A 163 -14.41 -6.05 7.93
N SER A 164 -14.30 -5.77 9.23
CA SER A 164 -14.90 -4.57 9.83
C SER A 164 -14.19 -3.32 9.33
N HIS A 165 -14.93 -2.42 8.68
CA HIS A 165 -14.43 -1.14 8.19
C HIS A 165 -14.55 0.00 9.22
N ALA A 166 -15.11 -0.27 10.40
CA ALA A 166 -15.45 0.78 11.39
C ALA A 166 -14.21 1.55 11.87
N ALA A 167 -13.13 0.86 12.25
CA ALA A 167 -11.91 1.52 12.71
C ALA A 167 -11.16 2.29 11.59
N PRO A 168 -10.97 1.72 10.38
CA PRO A 168 -10.46 2.47 9.24
C PRO A 168 -11.25 3.74 8.91
N LEU A 169 -12.59 3.66 8.90
CA LEU A 169 -13.46 4.81 8.65
C LEU A 169 -13.35 5.87 9.76
N ARG A 170 -13.37 5.44 11.02
CA ARG A 170 -13.23 6.36 12.16
C ARG A 170 -11.87 7.06 12.17
N LEU A 171 -10.81 6.34 11.79
CA LEU A 171 -9.48 6.95 11.64
C LEU A 171 -9.48 8.01 10.54
N LEU A 172 -10.06 7.73 9.37
CA LEU A 172 -10.17 8.69 8.28
C LEU A 172 -10.94 9.94 8.71
N GLU A 173 -12.07 9.77 9.38
CA GLU A 173 -12.86 10.88 9.91
C GLU A 173 -12.02 11.79 10.81
N ILE A 174 -11.29 11.22 11.78
CA ILE A 174 -10.47 12.00 12.71
C ILE A 174 -9.31 12.69 12.00
N VAL A 175 -8.62 11.99 11.11
CA VAL A 175 -7.43 12.51 10.42
C VAL A 175 -7.80 13.61 9.43
N LEU A 176 -8.94 13.50 8.76
CA LEU A 176 -9.40 14.44 7.74
C LEU A 176 -10.20 15.62 8.30
N ALA A 177 -10.88 15.45 9.44
CA ALA A 177 -11.69 16.51 10.02
C ALA A 177 -10.81 17.62 10.63
N PRO A 178 -10.93 18.87 10.18
CA PRO A 178 -10.14 19.98 10.73
C PRO A 178 -10.42 20.24 12.21
N ASP A 179 -11.66 20.02 12.65
CA ASP A 179 -12.11 20.23 14.03
C ASP A 179 -11.46 19.26 15.04
N SER A 180 -11.02 18.09 14.58
CA SER A 180 -10.28 17.13 15.41
C SER A 180 -8.96 17.70 15.93
N TRP A 181 -8.43 18.74 15.26
CA TRP A 181 -7.11 19.30 15.47
C TRP A 181 -7.15 20.76 15.95
N SER A 182 -8.22 21.51 15.66
CA SER A 182 -8.32 22.97 15.89
C SER A 182 -8.15 23.41 17.34
N THR A 183 -8.58 22.58 18.31
CA THR A 183 -8.50 22.91 19.75
C THR A 183 -7.16 22.54 20.38
N LYS A 184 -6.31 21.80 19.67
CA LYS A 184 -5.17 21.08 20.27
C LYS A 184 -3.85 21.25 19.52
N LEU A 185 -3.86 21.74 18.28
CA LEU A 185 -2.66 22.15 17.53
C LEU A 185 -2.60 23.68 17.38
N PRO A 186 -1.39 24.26 17.34
CA PRO A 186 -1.20 25.62 16.85
C PRO A 186 -1.73 25.77 15.41
N PRO A 187 -2.34 26.91 15.03
CA PRO A 187 -2.95 27.09 13.71
C PRO A 187 -1.99 26.85 12.53
N SER A 188 -0.71 27.23 12.67
CA SER A 188 0.33 27.01 11.66
C SER A 188 0.61 25.52 11.43
N HIS A 189 0.75 24.74 12.50
CA HIS A 189 1.00 23.30 12.43
C HIS A 189 -0.22 22.54 11.91
N GLN A 190 -1.43 22.97 12.30
CA GLN A 190 -2.67 22.38 11.81
C GLN A 190 -2.77 22.50 10.28
N HIS A 191 -2.53 23.70 9.73
CA HIS A 191 -2.57 23.91 8.28
C HIS A 191 -1.54 23.05 7.55
N LEU A 192 -0.28 23.03 8.04
CA LEU A 192 0.78 22.22 7.44
C LEU A 192 0.46 20.71 7.48
N PHE A 193 -0.03 20.23 8.62
CA PHE A 193 -0.40 18.83 8.81
C PHE A 193 -1.55 18.42 7.87
N LEU A 194 -2.64 19.18 7.85
CA LEU A 194 -3.77 18.90 6.96
C LEU A 194 -3.35 18.99 5.50
N ALA A 195 -2.55 19.98 5.11
CA ALA A 195 -2.01 20.09 3.76
C ALA A 195 -1.18 18.85 3.39
N ALA A 196 -0.36 18.31 4.29
CA ALA A 196 0.40 17.09 4.05
C ALA A 196 -0.49 15.84 3.93
N VAL A 197 -1.54 15.73 4.75
CA VAL A 197 -2.53 14.65 4.68
C VAL A 197 -3.26 14.69 3.34
N TYR A 198 -3.89 15.83 3.01
CA TYR A 198 -4.68 15.97 1.80
C TYR A 198 -3.82 15.86 0.53
N SER A 199 -2.67 16.51 0.47
CA SER A 199 -1.77 16.40 -0.69
C SER A 199 -1.34 14.96 -0.94
N HIS A 200 -1.00 14.21 0.11
CA HIS A 200 -0.65 12.79 -0.03
C HIS A 200 -1.81 11.96 -0.58
N LEU A 201 -3.00 12.12 -0.01
CA LEU A 201 -4.19 11.36 -0.41
C LEU A 201 -4.65 11.71 -1.83
N ILE A 202 -4.68 13.00 -2.19
CA ILE A 202 -5.02 13.46 -3.53
C ILE A 202 -4.06 12.86 -4.57
N ASN A 203 -2.75 12.88 -4.28
CA ASN A 203 -1.74 12.27 -5.14
C ASN A 203 -1.88 10.73 -5.26
N LYS A 204 -2.64 10.09 -4.36
CA LYS A 204 -2.97 8.66 -4.39
C LYS A 204 -4.38 8.37 -4.91
N GLY A 205 -5.06 9.36 -5.49
CA GLY A 205 -6.37 9.19 -6.11
C GLY A 205 -7.52 9.17 -5.10
N TYR A 206 -7.41 9.92 -4.01
CA TYR A 206 -8.45 10.04 -2.97
C TYR A 206 -9.86 10.24 -3.54
N TYR A 207 -10.05 11.20 -4.44
CA TYR A 207 -11.38 11.49 -5.00
C TYR A 207 -11.96 10.31 -5.79
N HIS A 208 -11.12 9.62 -6.58
CA HIS A 208 -11.55 8.43 -7.31
C HIS A 208 -11.98 7.31 -6.34
N GLN A 209 -11.20 7.10 -5.28
CA GLN A 209 -11.48 6.12 -4.24
C GLN A 209 -12.79 6.44 -3.48
N ILE A 210 -13.04 7.70 -3.14
CA ILE A 210 -14.28 8.12 -2.47
C ILE A 210 -15.49 7.97 -3.39
N VAL A 211 -15.40 8.39 -4.66
CA VAL A 211 -16.49 8.22 -5.63
C VAL A 211 -16.82 6.75 -5.81
N GLN A 212 -15.81 5.89 -5.94
CA GLN A 212 -16.01 4.45 -6.02
C GLN A 212 -16.71 3.90 -4.75
N LEU A 213 -16.32 4.37 -3.57
CA LEU A 213 -16.95 3.97 -2.31
C LEU A 213 -18.42 4.39 -2.27
N LEU A 214 -18.73 5.64 -2.64
CA LEU A 214 -20.10 6.15 -2.67
C LEU A 214 -20.98 5.33 -3.61
N ILE A 215 -20.53 5.08 -4.85
CA ILE A 215 -21.28 4.29 -5.84
C ILE A 215 -21.50 2.85 -5.38
N THR A 216 -20.50 2.23 -4.73
CA THR A 216 -20.55 0.79 -4.42
C THR A 216 -21.16 0.46 -3.06
N ARG A 217 -21.16 1.39 -2.10
CA ARG A 217 -21.50 1.11 -0.70
C ARG A 217 -22.60 1.98 -0.12
N VAL A 218 -22.94 3.10 -0.76
CA VAL A 218 -24.06 3.94 -0.32
C VAL A 218 -25.25 3.60 -1.21
N PRO A 219 -26.31 2.97 -0.66
CA PRO A 219 -27.55 2.75 -1.40
C PRO A 219 -28.09 4.08 -1.94
N GLU A 220 -28.74 4.05 -3.09
CA GLU A 220 -29.43 5.24 -3.59
C GLU A 220 -30.53 5.64 -2.59
N VAL A 221 -30.57 6.93 -2.24
CA VAL A 221 -31.44 7.49 -1.19
C VAL A 221 -32.94 7.28 -1.45
N TYR A 222 -33.31 6.79 -2.64
CA TYR A 222 -34.69 6.65 -3.12
C TYR A 222 -35.10 5.22 -3.50
N GLU A 223 -34.31 4.20 -3.19
CA GLU A 223 -34.81 2.83 -3.33
C GLU A 223 -35.90 2.58 -2.28
N ALA A 224 -37.11 2.26 -2.74
CA ALA A 224 -38.18 1.82 -1.88
C ALA A 224 -37.73 0.52 -1.19
N SER A 225 -37.47 0.59 0.11
CA SER A 225 -37.22 -0.59 0.94
C SER A 225 -38.42 -1.55 0.79
N GLU A 226 -38.20 -2.73 0.22
CA GLU A 226 -39.20 -3.81 0.22
C GLU A 226 -39.46 -4.34 1.64
N ASP A 227 -38.51 -4.12 2.56
CA ASP A 227 -38.67 -4.46 3.96
C ASP A 227 -39.40 -3.34 4.72
N PRO A 228 -40.47 -3.65 5.46
CA PRO A 228 -41.14 -2.68 6.30
C PRO A 228 -40.19 -2.17 7.39
N PRO A 229 -40.22 -0.87 7.73
CA PRO A 229 -39.33 -0.29 8.73
C PRO A 229 -39.53 -0.97 10.09
N PRO A 230 -38.45 -1.21 10.86
CA PRO A 230 -38.54 -1.73 12.21
C PRO A 230 -39.39 -0.79 13.09
N PRO A 231 -40.22 -1.32 14.01
CA PRO A 231 -41.36 -0.61 14.61
C PRO A 231 -41.01 0.48 15.66
N SER A 232 -39.86 1.16 15.58
CA SER A 232 -39.45 2.15 16.60
C SER A 232 -39.04 3.53 16.08
N LEU A 233 -39.24 3.84 14.81
CA LEU A 233 -39.08 5.22 14.32
C LEU A 233 -40.43 5.79 13.88
N THR A 234 -41.18 6.28 14.86
CA THR A 234 -42.33 7.17 14.65
C THR A 234 -41.87 8.42 13.90
N PRO A 235 -42.42 8.73 12.71
CA PRO A 235 -42.17 10.01 12.06
C PRO A 235 -42.88 11.12 12.85
N CYS A 236 -42.13 12.18 13.19
CA CYS A 236 -42.67 13.42 13.72
C CYS A 236 -43.80 13.92 12.83
N SER A 237 -45.02 13.93 13.36
CA SER A 237 -46.16 14.62 12.76
C SER A 237 -45.86 16.11 12.67
N THR A 238 -45.80 16.61 11.44
CA THR A 238 -45.81 18.03 11.12
C THR A 238 -47.10 18.65 11.67
N SER A 239 -46.96 19.54 12.65
CA SER A 239 -48.03 20.37 13.18
C SER A 239 -48.48 21.37 12.11
N SER A 240 -49.60 21.09 11.45
CA SER A 240 -50.32 22.08 10.63
C SER A 240 -51.02 23.07 11.55
N SER A 241 -50.48 24.29 11.63
CA SER A 241 -51.11 25.44 12.29
C SER A 241 -52.39 25.85 11.55
N SER A 242 -53.55 25.64 12.15
CA SER A 242 -54.82 26.23 11.71
C SER A 242 -54.99 27.61 12.35
N LEU A 243 -54.92 28.67 11.54
CA LEU A 243 -55.38 30.02 11.92
C LEU A 243 -56.92 30.04 11.96
N SER A 244 -57.49 30.47 13.10
CA SER A 244 -58.88 30.92 13.19
C SER A 244 -58.96 32.45 13.14
N PRO A 245 -59.86 33.08 12.36
CA PRO A 245 -60.18 34.49 12.52
C PRO A 245 -61.36 34.69 13.47
N SER A 246 -61.23 35.68 14.36
CA SER A 246 -62.25 36.20 15.28
C SER A 246 -63.35 37.01 14.57
N PRO A 247 -64.54 37.19 15.17
CA PRO A 247 -65.72 37.76 14.50
C PRO A 247 -65.79 39.31 14.62
N PRO A 248 -66.56 39.99 13.74
CA PRO A 248 -66.87 41.42 13.89
C PRO A 248 -68.21 41.65 14.64
N PRO A 249 -68.52 42.91 15.04
CA PRO A 249 -69.45 43.23 16.14
C PRO A 249 -70.94 43.09 15.83
#